data_AF-A0A966T9F7-F1
#
_entry.id   AF-A0A966T9F7-F1
#
_cell.length_a   1.000
_cell.length_b   1.000
_cell.length_c   1.000
_cell.angle_alpha   90.00
_cell.angle_beta   90.00
_cell.angle_gamma   90.00
#
_symmetry.space_group_name_H-M   'P 1'
#
loop_
_entity.id
_entity.type
_entity.pdbx_description
1 polymer ?
#
loop_
_entity_poly.entity_id
_entity_poly.type
_entity_poly.pdbx_seq_one_letter_code
_entity_poly.pdbx_strand_id
1 'polypeptide(L)'
;MYLDKILAKHRQIASRDDRPLSDLVVLAEQSGSQRGFAHRLREDSKSSLAVIAEVKRRSPSRGLLSQDLQPDAIATQYQRAGASCISVLTDSEFFGGSPEDLQKVRNAADLPVLRKDFTVSLRDICDAKIMNADCVLLIASALSPIELKQFHNFA
;
A
#
# COMPACT_ATOMS: atom_id res chain seq x y z
N MET A 1 -14.97 -0.91 -17.26
CA MET A 1 -13.49 -1.05 -17.34
C MET A 1 -13.00 -1.83 -16.12
N TYR A 2 -11.83 -2.48 -16.12
CA TYR A 2 -11.35 -3.24 -14.95
C TYR A 2 -11.31 -2.40 -13.67
N LEU A 3 -10.92 -1.12 -13.80
CA LEU A 3 -10.88 -0.17 -12.69
C LEU A 3 -12.26 0.02 -12.03
N ASP A 4 -13.32 0.27 -12.82
CA ASP A 4 -14.67 0.50 -12.28
C ASP A 4 -15.17 -0.68 -11.44
N LYS A 5 -14.90 -1.91 -11.89
CA LYS A 5 -15.29 -3.13 -11.16
C LYS A 5 -14.56 -3.22 -9.82
N ILE A 6 -13.25 -2.94 -9.81
CA ILE A 6 -12.44 -2.98 -8.60
C ILE A 6 -12.92 -1.89 -7.62
N LEU A 7 -13.11 -0.67 -8.11
CA LEU A 7 -13.60 0.44 -7.29
C LEU A 7 -14.98 0.18 -6.72
N ALA A 8 -15.93 -0.34 -7.51
CA ALA A 8 -17.25 -0.70 -7.03
C ALA A 8 -17.18 -1.71 -5.88
N LYS A 9 -16.29 -2.71 -5.99
CA LYS A 9 -16.07 -3.70 -4.93
C LYS A 9 -15.50 -3.08 -3.65
N HIS A 10 -14.44 -2.27 -3.77
CA HIS A 10 -13.84 -1.58 -2.62
C HIS A 10 -14.81 -0.62 -1.96
N ARG A 11 -15.59 0.15 -2.74
CA ARG A 11 -16.63 1.04 -2.22
C ARG A 11 -17.75 0.27 -1.50
N GLN A 12 -18.14 -0.90 -2.00
CA GLN A 12 -19.10 -1.78 -1.34
C GLN A 12 -18.57 -2.34 -0.01
N ILE A 13 -17.28 -2.70 0.04
CA ILE A 13 -16.63 -3.13 1.29
C ILE A 13 -16.62 -1.96 2.28
N ALA A 14 -16.13 -0.80 1.86
CA ALA A 14 -16.07 0.40 2.69
C ALA A 14 -17.45 0.85 3.21
N SER A 15 -18.53 0.68 2.43
CA SER A 15 -19.89 1.05 2.86
C SER A 15 -20.47 0.09 3.92
N ARG A 16 -19.87 -1.10 4.08
CA ARG A 16 -20.28 -2.12 5.05
C ARG A 16 -19.37 -2.15 6.28
N ASP A 17 -18.31 -1.35 6.28
CA ASP A 17 -17.38 -1.22 7.39
C ASP A 17 -17.96 -0.28 8.46
N ASP A 18 -18.39 -0.87 9.56
CA ASP A 18 -19.02 -0.21 10.70
C ASP A 18 -18.05 0.15 11.82
N ARG A 19 -16.75 -0.16 11.67
CA ARG A 19 -15.72 0.19 12.65
C ARG A 19 -15.71 1.71 12.89
N PRO A 20 -15.71 2.20 14.14
CA PRO A 20 -15.61 3.63 14.40
C PRO A 20 -14.26 4.17 13.91
N LEU A 21 -14.30 5.26 13.14
CA LEU A 21 -13.06 5.88 12.63
C LEU A 21 -12.17 6.36 13.79
N SER A 22 -12.76 6.83 14.89
CA SER A 22 -12.04 7.23 16.11
C SER A 22 -11.15 6.10 16.65
N ASP A 23 -11.67 4.89 16.68
CA ASP A 23 -10.98 3.74 17.25
C ASP A 23 -9.82 3.32 16.35
N LEU A 24 -10.04 3.37 15.03
CA LEU A 24 -8.99 3.12 14.04
C LEU A 24 -7.89 4.20 14.07
N VAL A 25 -8.23 5.46 14.34
CA VAL A 25 -7.24 6.52 14.54
C VAL A 25 -6.37 6.23 15.76
N VAL A 26 -6.98 5.87 16.89
CA VAL A 26 -6.23 5.51 18.11
C VAL A 26 -5.28 4.33 17.86
N LEU A 27 -5.74 3.30 17.15
CA LEU A 27 -4.89 2.16 16.78
C LEU A 27 -3.75 2.56 15.82
N ALA A 28 -4.05 3.41 14.84
CA ALA A 28 -3.07 3.92 13.88
C ALA A 28 -1.99 4.78 14.56
N GLU A 29 -2.34 5.59 15.56
CA GLU A 29 -1.42 6.39 16.36
C GLU A 29 -0.50 5.53 17.24
N GLN A 30 -0.98 4.37 17.69
CA GLN A 30 -0.20 3.39 18.46
C GLN A 30 0.70 2.49 17.59
N SER A 31 0.59 2.60 16.26
CA SER A 31 1.35 1.78 15.32
C SER A 31 2.79 2.25 15.16
N GLY A 32 3.64 1.41 14.56
CA GLY A 32 5.08 1.64 14.46
C GLY A 32 5.48 2.96 13.77
N SER A 33 6.72 3.38 14.01
CA SER A 33 7.29 4.56 13.37
C SER A 33 7.39 4.38 11.85
N GLN A 34 7.12 5.47 11.13
CA GLN A 34 7.27 5.51 9.68
C GLN A 34 8.76 5.66 9.31
N ARG A 35 9.19 4.94 8.28
CA ARG A 35 10.55 4.97 7.71
C ARG A 35 10.78 6.11 6.71
N GLY A 36 9.79 6.99 6.50
CA GLY A 36 9.91 8.18 5.66
C GLY A 36 9.98 7.89 4.17
N PHE A 37 8.91 7.35 3.58
CA PHE A 37 8.82 6.97 2.17
C PHE A 37 9.21 8.10 1.19
N ALA A 38 8.60 9.28 1.32
CA ALA A 38 8.88 10.41 0.44
C ALA A 38 10.29 11.00 0.65
N HIS A 39 10.79 11.00 1.88
CA HIS A 39 12.14 11.45 2.19
C HIS A 39 13.17 10.55 1.51
N ARG A 40 13.03 9.23 1.66
CA ARG A 40 13.95 8.25 1.06
C ARG A 40 14.03 8.38 -0.46
N LEU A 41 12.89 8.52 -1.14
CA LEU A 41 12.86 8.72 -2.60
C LEU A 41 13.58 10.01 -3.02
N ARG A 42 13.37 11.11 -2.30
CA ARG A 42 14.05 12.39 -2.61
C ARG A 42 15.56 12.29 -2.42
N GLU A 43 16.02 11.68 -1.33
CA GLU A 43 17.45 11.55 -1.05
C GLU A 43 18.13 10.63 -2.06
N ASP A 44 17.60 9.43 -2.29
CA ASP A 44 18.19 8.46 -3.23
C ASP A 44 18.24 9.01 -4.67
N SER A 45 17.24 9.84 -5.04
CA SER A 45 17.16 10.46 -6.38
C SER A 45 18.27 11.48 -6.68
N LYS A 46 19.00 11.95 -5.65
CA LYS A 46 20.09 12.92 -5.83
C LYS A 46 21.34 12.27 -6.43
N SER A 47 21.57 10.99 -6.15
CA SER A 47 22.78 10.26 -6.53
C SER A 47 22.51 9.07 -7.43
N SER A 48 21.27 8.61 -7.54
CA SER A 48 20.90 7.40 -8.29
C SER A 48 19.44 7.43 -8.74
N LEU A 49 19.03 6.45 -9.55
CA LEU A 49 17.62 6.25 -9.86
C LEU A 49 16.88 5.77 -8.60
N ALA A 50 15.92 6.56 -8.10
CA ALA A 50 15.07 6.15 -7.00
C ALA A 50 13.97 5.20 -7.48
N VAL A 51 14.03 3.93 -7.06
CA VAL A 51 13.12 2.86 -7.52
C VAL A 51 12.16 2.45 -6.39
N ILE A 52 10.86 2.45 -6.70
CA ILE A 52 9.84 1.75 -5.90
C ILE A 52 9.64 0.37 -6.53
N ALA A 53 10.18 -0.67 -5.91
CA ALA A 53 10.06 -2.04 -6.41
C ALA A 53 8.74 -2.66 -5.93
N GLU A 54 7.97 -3.30 -6.83
CA GLU A 54 6.62 -3.78 -6.52
C GLU A 54 6.56 -5.30 -6.31
N VAL A 55 6.08 -5.72 -5.14
CA VAL A 55 5.73 -7.10 -4.83
C VAL A 55 4.30 -7.37 -5.31
N LYS A 56 4.16 -8.15 -6.39
CA LYS A 56 2.88 -8.42 -7.06
C LYS A 56 2.76 -9.87 -7.55
N ARG A 57 1.71 -10.56 -7.10
CA ARG A 57 1.45 -11.97 -7.40
C ARG A 57 0.72 -12.17 -8.73
N ARG A 58 -0.29 -11.35 -8.99
CA ARG A 58 -1.09 -11.37 -10.23
C ARG A 58 -1.59 -9.98 -10.61
N SER A 59 -2.10 -9.83 -11.82
CA SER A 59 -2.89 -8.66 -12.21
C SER A 59 -4.05 -9.03 -13.12
N PRO A 60 -5.15 -8.25 -13.16
CA PRO A 60 -6.26 -8.51 -14.08
C PRO A 60 -5.85 -8.56 -15.56
N SER A 61 -4.83 -7.81 -15.93
CA SER A 61 -4.34 -7.71 -17.31
C SER A 61 -3.39 -8.81 -17.74
N ARG A 62 -2.66 -9.45 -16.80
CA ARG A 62 -1.61 -10.43 -17.11
C ARG A 62 -1.79 -11.78 -16.42
N GLY A 63 -2.85 -11.95 -15.63
CA GLY A 63 -3.09 -13.17 -14.87
C GLY A 63 -2.02 -13.37 -13.78
N LEU A 64 -1.68 -14.62 -13.52
CA LEU A 64 -0.67 -15.01 -12.53
C LEU A 64 0.73 -14.64 -13.02
N LEU A 65 1.46 -13.86 -12.23
CA LEU A 65 2.82 -13.43 -12.53
C LEU A 65 3.87 -14.25 -11.77
N SER A 66 3.56 -14.63 -10.53
CA SER A 66 4.45 -15.45 -9.70
C SER A 66 3.63 -16.29 -8.73
N GLN A 67 3.58 -17.60 -8.96
CA GLN A 67 2.79 -18.55 -8.17
C GLN A 67 3.37 -18.71 -6.75
N ASP A 68 4.70 -18.86 -6.67
CA ASP A 68 5.43 -19.16 -5.44
C ASP A 68 6.05 -17.93 -4.77
N LEU A 69 5.48 -16.75 -5.00
CA LEU A 69 5.97 -15.47 -4.46
C LEU A 69 6.16 -15.55 -2.93
N GLN A 70 7.41 -15.41 -2.47
CA GLN A 70 7.75 -15.29 -1.05
C GLN A 70 8.03 -13.80 -0.77
N PRO A 71 7.08 -13.06 -0.14
CA PRO A 71 7.16 -11.60 -0.04
C PRO A 71 8.42 -11.11 0.69
N ASP A 72 8.79 -11.82 1.77
CA ASP A 72 9.98 -11.60 2.57
C ASP A 72 11.27 -11.79 1.75
N ALA A 73 11.38 -12.91 1.03
CA ALA A 73 12.55 -13.18 0.20
C ALA A 73 12.70 -12.14 -0.92
N ILE A 74 11.60 -11.74 -1.56
CA ILE A 74 11.60 -10.69 -2.60
C ILE A 74 11.98 -9.34 -1.99
N ALA A 75 11.49 -9.00 -0.80
CA ALA A 75 11.83 -7.75 -0.14
C ALA A 75 13.35 -7.64 0.13
N THR A 76 13.95 -8.71 0.66
CA THR A 76 15.41 -8.77 0.85
C THR A 76 16.16 -8.65 -0.47
N GLN A 77 15.68 -9.27 -1.54
CA GLN A 77 16.27 -9.15 -2.88
C GLN A 77 16.20 -7.71 -3.41
N TYR A 78 15.04 -7.04 -3.31
CA TYR A 78 14.88 -5.65 -3.73
C TYR A 78 15.78 -4.70 -2.95
N GLN A 79 15.91 -4.90 -1.63
CA GLN A 79 16.86 -4.13 -0.83
C GLN A 79 18.30 -4.32 -1.29
N ARG A 80 18.73 -5.57 -1.51
CA ARG A 80 20.09 -5.86 -2.00
C ARG A 80 20.34 -5.30 -3.39
N ALA A 81 19.32 -5.23 -4.24
CA ALA A 81 19.38 -4.66 -5.58
C ALA A 81 19.35 -3.12 -5.59
N GLY A 82 19.22 -2.46 -4.44
CA GLY A 82 19.26 -1.01 -4.32
C GLY A 82 17.91 -0.31 -4.54
N ALA A 83 16.77 -0.99 -4.32
CA ALA A 83 15.48 -0.32 -4.29
C ALA A 83 15.44 0.74 -3.17
N SER A 84 14.82 1.88 -3.47
CA SER A 84 14.61 2.96 -2.49
C SER A 84 13.45 2.65 -1.57
N CYS A 85 12.37 2.12 -2.14
CA CYS A 85 11.15 1.75 -1.42
C CYS A 85 10.54 0.48 -2.03
N ILE A 86 9.62 -0.12 -1.29
CA ILE A 86 8.85 -1.28 -1.77
C ILE A 86 7.37 -0.90 -1.84
N SER A 87 6.69 -1.36 -2.87
CA SER A 87 5.23 -1.30 -2.99
C SER A 87 4.67 -2.71 -2.87
N VAL A 88 3.65 -2.90 -2.03
CA VAL A 88 3.06 -4.24 -1.82
C VAL A 88 1.58 -4.18 -2.11
N LEU A 89 1.13 -5.05 -3.02
CA LEU A 89 -0.30 -5.23 -3.29
C LEU A 89 -0.95 -5.88 -2.07
N THR A 90 -2.02 -5.27 -1.54
CA THR A 90 -2.82 -5.85 -0.45
C THR A 90 -4.22 -6.30 -0.90
N ASP A 91 -4.59 -5.99 -2.13
CA ASP A 91 -5.83 -6.46 -2.75
C ASP A 91 -5.77 -7.97 -3.06
N SER A 92 -6.58 -8.75 -2.35
CA SER A 92 -6.62 -10.20 -2.51
C SER A 92 -7.39 -10.64 -3.74
N GLU A 93 -8.54 -10.03 -4.07
CA GLU A 93 -9.46 -10.51 -5.10
C GLU A 93 -8.94 -10.33 -6.52
N PHE A 94 -8.28 -9.21 -6.81
CA PHE A 94 -7.82 -8.83 -8.14
C PHE A 94 -6.31 -8.97 -8.31
N PHE A 95 -5.53 -8.80 -7.23
CA PHE A 95 -4.06 -8.84 -7.27
C PHE A 95 -3.43 -9.99 -6.49
N GLY A 96 -4.21 -10.73 -5.70
CA GLY A 96 -3.72 -11.89 -4.94
C GLY A 96 -2.68 -11.53 -3.88
N GLY A 97 -2.70 -10.29 -3.39
CA GLY A 97 -1.90 -9.84 -2.26
C GLY A 97 -2.70 -9.89 -0.95
N SER A 98 -2.06 -9.51 0.15
CA SER A 98 -2.71 -9.47 1.45
C SER A 98 -2.02 -8.51 2.43
N PRO A 99 -2.69 -8.13 3.54
CA PRO A 99 -2.04 -7.41 4.64
C PRO A 99 -0.81 -8.13 5.21
N GLU A 100 -0.84 -9.46 5.28
CA GLU A 100 0.27 -10.29 5.77
C GLU A 100 1.47 -10.22 4.83
N ASP A 101 1.27 -10.14 3.52
CA ASP A 101 2.34 -9.92 2.55
C ASP A 101 3.05 -8.57 2.83
N LEU A 102 2.30 -7.52 3.13
CA LEU A 102 2.85 -6.21 3.48
C LEU A 102 3.68 -6.29 4.76
N GLN A 103 3.17 -6.95 5.80
CA GLN A 103 3.89 -7.11 7.07
C GLN A 103 5.16 -7.96 6.91
N LYS A 104 5.11 -9.05 6.13
CA LYS A 104 6.30 -9.86 5.80
C LYS A 104 7.37 -9.03 5.10
N VAL A 105 6.99 -8.25 4.09
CA VAL A 105 7.90 -7.33 3.40
C VAL A 105 8.50 -6.30 4.37
N ARG A 106 7.64 -5.69 5.20
CA ARG A 106 8.03 -4.65 6.17
C ARG A 106 9.02 -5.16 7.23
N ASN A 107 8.95 -6.45 7.58
CA ASN A 107 9.83 -7.11 8.54
C ASN A 107 11.13 -7.62 7.90
N ALA A 108 11.13 -7.96 6.61
CA ALA A 108 12.28 -8.56 5.92
C ALA A 108 13.26 -7.56 5.29
N ALA A 109 12.87 -6.28 5.19
CA ALA A 109 13.68 -5.20 4.66
C ALA A 109 13.55 -3.95 5.53
N ASP A 110 14.55 -3.07 5.49
CA ASP A 110 14.60 -1.75 6.14
C ASP A 110 14.14 -0.61 5.23
N LEU A 111 13.60 -0.94 4.05
CA LEU A 111 13.03 0.02 3.13
C LEU A 111 11.64 0.50 3.58
N PRO A 112 11.25 1.75 3.27
CA PRO A 112 9.87 2.20 3.41
C PRO A 112 8.91 1.42 2.48
N VAL A 113 7.70 1.16 2.95
CA VAL A 113 6.70 0.33 2.26
C VAL A 113 5.43 1.12 1.95
N LEU A 114 5.03 1.12 0.68
CA LEU A 114 3.74 1.62 0.21
C LEU A 114 2.69 0.50 0.24
N ARG A 115 1.56 0.74 0.90
CA ARG A 115 0.34 -0.07 0.71
C ARG A 115 -0.24 0.24 -0.66
N LYS A 116 -0.10 -0.71 -1.59
CA LYS A 116 -0.67 -0.61 -2.95
C LYS A 116 -2.05 -1.23 -2.96
N ASP A 117 -3.05 -0.38 -2.77
CA ASP A 117 -4.45 -0.78 -2.76
C ASP A 117 -5.34 0.37 -3.22
N PHE A 118 -6.66 0.13 -3.26
CA PHE A 118 -7.65 1.13 -3.62
C PHE A 118 -8.19 1.84 -2.38
N THR A 119 -7.49 2.89 -1.95
CA THR A 119 -7.93 3.74 -0.83
C THR A 119 -9.21 4.48 -1.22
N VAL A 120 -10.34 4.11 -0.63
CA VAL A 120 -11.67 4.67 -0.93
C VAL A 120 -12.41 5.14 0.34
N SER A 121 -11.76 5.06 1.49
CA SER A 121 -12.27 5.47 2.80
C SER A 121 -11.12 5.97 3.69
N LEU A 122 -11.42 6.84 4.65
CA LEU A 122 -10.45 7.22 5.69
C LEU A 122 -9.99 6.01 6.52
N ARG A 123 -10.86 5.00 6.66
CA ARG A 123 -10.52 3.74 7.35
C ARG A 123 -9.40 2.98 6.67
N ASP A 124 -9.33 3.05 5.33
CA ASP A 124 -8.24 2.43 4.57
C ASP A 124 -6.88 3.06 4.89
N ILE A 125 -6.86 4.38 5.18
CA ILE A 125 -5.65 5.09 5.57
C ILE A 125 -5.19 4.64 6.96
N CYS A 126 -6.13 4.55 7.92
CA CYS A 126 -5.84 4.00 9.24
C CYS A 126 -5.36 2.54 9.15
N ASP A 127 -6.05 1.70 8.39
CA ASP A 127 -5.68 0.29 8.18
C ASP A 127 -4.26 0.16 7.61
N ALA A 128 -3.89 1.01 6.64
CA ALA A 128 -2.53 1.01 6.12
C ALA A 128 -1.48 1.32 7.20
N LYS A 129 -1.76 2.32 8.05
CA LYS A 129 -0.88 2.67 9.16
C LYS A 129 -0.80 1.55 10.21
N ILE A 130 -1.93 0.90 10.53
CA ILE A 130 -2.01 -0.26 11.43
C ILE A 130 -1.18 -1.44 10.89
N MET A 131 -1.16 -1.63 9.58
CA MET A 131 -0.31 -2.62 8.91
C MET A 131 1.18 -2.23 8.87
N ASN A 132 1.56 -1.07 9.43
CA ASN A 132 2.89 -0.46 9.36
C ASN A 132 3.35 -0.06 7.95
N ALA A 133 2.41 0.31 7.07
CA ALA A 133 2.75 0.96 5.82
C ALA A 133 3.27 2.39 6.08
N ASP A 134 4.27 2.80 5.30
CA ASP A 134 4.89 4.12 5.35
C ASP A 134 4.23 5.11 4.37
N CYS A 135 3.41 4.62 3.45
CA CYS A 135 2.72 5.39 2.43
C CYS A 135 1.44 4.67 1.97
N VAL A 136 0.45 5.44 1.51
CA VAL A 136 -0.79 4.95 0.90
C VAL A 136 -0.95 5.48 -0.52
N LEU A 137 -1.62 4.70 -1.38
CA LEU A 137 -1.94 5.12 -2.74
C LEU A 137 -3.29 5.84 -2.78
N LEU A 138 -3.30 7.07 -3.30
CA LEU A 138 -4.51 7.78 -3.72
C LEU A 138 -4.58 7.83 -5.25
N ILE A 139 -5.67 7.35 -5.84
CA ILE A 139 -5.85 7.31 -7.29
C ILE A 139 -6.81 8.44 -7.68
N ALA A 140 -6.30 9.46 -8.37
CA ALA A 140 -7.09 10.66 -8.71
C ALA A 140 -8.33 10.35 -9.57
N SER A 141 -8.30 9.31 -10.42
CA SER A 141 -9.46 8.88 -11.21
C SER A 141 -10.49 8.07 -10.41
N ALA A 142 -10.18 7.65 -9.19
CA ALA A 142 -11.06 6.85 -8.32
C ALA A 142 -11.78 7.68 -7.24
N LEU A 143 -11.33 8.93 -7.04
CA LEU A 143 -11.74 9.80 -5.96
C LEU A 143 -12.31 11.09 -6.53
N SER A 144 -13.37 11.60 -5.93
CA SER A 144 -13.79 12.97 -6.17
C SER A 144 -12.70 13.95 -5.68
N PRO A 145 -12.65 15.20 -6.20
CA PRO A 145 -11.72 16.21 -5.70
C PRO A 145 -11.84 16.46 -4.19
N ILE A 146 -13.05 16.33 -3.64
CA ILE A 146 -13.32 16.49 -2.20
C ILE A 146 -12.66 15.35 -1.41
N GLU A 147 -12.89 14.11 -1.82
CA GLU A 147 -12.29 12.93 -1.17
C GLU A 147 -10.77 12.95 -1.28
N LEU A 148 -10.22 13.24 -2.47
CA LEU A 148 -8.78 13.29 -2.67
C LEU A 148 -8.12 14.29 -1.73
N LYS A 149 -8.68 15.49 -1.61
CA LYS A 149 -8.18 16.52 -0.69
C LYS A 149 -8.33 16.09 0.77
N GLN A 150 -9.47 15.52 1.14
CA GLN A 150 -9.72 15.04 2.50
C GLN A 150 -8.73 13.93 2.89
N PHE A 151 -8.52 12.96 2.01
CA PHE A 151 -7.66 11.80 2.26
C PHE A 151 -6.19 12.22 2.32
N HIS A 152 -5.76 13.12 1.41
CA HIS A 152 -4.41 13.68 1.43
C HIS A 152 -4.11 14.46 2.71
N ASN A 153 -5.09 15.21 3.25
CA ASN A 153 -4.89 15.98 4.47
C ASN A 153 -4.95 15.14 5.74
N PHE A 154 -5.56 13.96 5.68
CA PHE A 154 -5.69 13.05 6.82
C PHE A 154 -4.48 12.11 6.98
N ALA A 155 -3.88 11.71 5.86
CA ALA A 155 -2.69 10.85 5.82
C ALA A 155 -1.41 11.57 6.28
#